data_AF-A0A6I6HME8-F1
#
_entry.id   AF-A0A6I6HME8-F1
#
_cell.length_a   1.000
_cell.length_b   1.000
_cell.length_c   1.000
_cell.angle_alpha   90.00
_cell.angle_beta   90.00
_cell.angle_gamma   90.00
#
_symmetry.space_group_name_H-M   'P 1'
#
loop_
_entity.id
_entity.type
_entity.pdbx_description
1 polymer ?
#
loop_
_entity_poly.entity_id
_entity_poly.type
_entity_poly.pdbx_seq_one_letter_code
_entity_poly.pdbx_strand_id
1 'polypeptide(L)'
;MKSNKQRRAEIKAHRLQRAAALKAQLRTQDARQLSAGGLVPGMVMADKSRLAHYNTTFGEVPDFYLDQAYTCRDCGAQEVWTAKQQKWWHEVAQGSVYSHAVRCHACRQARRALRDAALRNEGANLLGDEVARLRALAMQKLTANALAQVEAALQSKWRSLRVVAIEVMGQWGGAEQIERLQAFAANRTSSYGTWEREAADAATKALARRAEEGSWKC
;
A
#
# COMPACT_ATOMS: atom_id res chain seq x y z
N MET A 1 -2.70 24.31 -38.99
CA MET A 1 -2.48 23.09 -38.17
C MET A 1 -2.88 23.38 -36.74
N LYS A 2 -3.64 22.49 -36.08
CA LYS A 2 -4.00 22.66 -34.66
C LYS A 2 -2.79 22.36 -33.76
N SER A 3 -2.66 23.10 -32.66
CA SER A 3 -1.64 22.84 -31.66
C SER A 3 -1.87 21.50 -30.95
N ASN A 4 -0.80 20.83 -30.54
CA ASN A 4 -0.87 19.62 -29.71
C ASN A 4 -1.74 19.81 -28.45
N LYS A 5 -1.75 21.02 -27.87
CA LYS A 5 -2.61 21.36 -26.73
C LYS A 5 -4.09 21.33 -27.10
N GLN A 6 -4.45 21.89 -28.25
CA GLN A 6 -5.83 21.89 -28.75
C GLN A 6 -6.29 20.47 -29.06
N ARG A 7 -5.45 19.66 -29.74
CA ARG A 7 -5.77 18.25 -30.04
C ARG A 7 -6.00 17.42 -28.78
N ARG A 8 -5.19 17.61 -27.73
CA ARG A 8 -5.39 16.92 -26.44
C ARG A 8 -6.71 17.32 -25.76
N ALA A 9 -7.06 18.60 -25.82
CA ALA A 9 -8.32 19.09 -25.28
C ALA A 9 -9.53 18.48 -26.01
N GLU A 10 -9.49 18.41 -27.34
CA GLU A 10 -10.52 17.78 -28.17
C GLU A 10 -10.69 16.29 -27.84
N ILE A 11 -9.59 15.53 -27.76
CA ILE A 11 -9.64 14.12 -27.38
C ILE A 11 -10.26 13.95 -25.99
N LYS A 12 -9.91 14.82 -25.04
CA LYS A 12 -10.46 14.79 -23.68
C LYS A 12 -11.97 15.08 -23.70
N ALA A 13 -12.42 16.11 -24.42
CA ALA A 13 -13.83 16.46 -24.54
C ALA A 13 -14.64 15.29 -25.15
N HIS A 14 -14.13 14.67 -26.21
CA HIS A 14 -14.78 13.51 -26.82
C HIS A 14 -14.87 12.31 -25.86
N ARG A 15 -13.82 12.05 -25.08
CA ARG A 15 -13.85 10.99 -24.05
C ARG A 15 -14.86 11.28 -22.94
N LEU A 16 -14.97 12.54 -22.51
CA LEU A 16 -15.95 12.96 -21.52
C LEU A 16 -17.38 12.74 -22.02
N GLN A 17 -17.69 13.18 -23.24
CA GLN A 17 -19.00 12.98 -23.87
C GLN A 17 -19.35 11.50 -23.96
N ARG A 18 -18.41 10.66 -24.44
CA ARG A 18 -18.62 9.22 -24.54
C ARG A 18 -18.86 8.57 -23.18
N ALA A 19 -18.04 8.89 -22.18
CA ALA A 19 -18.18 8.33 -20.84
C ALA A 19 -19.51 8.76 -20.18
N ALA A 20 -19.96 10.00 -20.40
CA ALA A 20 -21.25 10.48 -19.92
C ALA A 20 -22.44 9.76 -20.59
N ALA A 21 -22.39 9.60 -21.92
CA ALA A 21 -23.41 8.88 -22.67
C ALA A 21 -23.51 7.41 -22.22
N LEU A 22 -22.37 6.73 -22.06
CA LEU A 22 -22.31 5.35 -21.59
C LEU A 22 -22.85 5.20 -20.16
N LYS A 23 -22.52 6.14 -19.27
CA LYS A 23 -23.07 6.16 -17.91
C LYS A 23 -24.59 6.33 -17.90
N ALA A 24 -25.15 7.11 -18.83
CA ALA A 24 -26.59 7.26 -18.97
C ALA A 24 -27.24 5.96 -19.49
N GLN A 25 -26.63 5.31 -20.49
CA GLN A 25 -27.12 4.01 -21.02
C GLN A 25 -27.12 2.91 -19.95
N LEU A 26 -26.03 2.81 -19.16
CA LEU A 26 -25.89 1.85 -18.06
C LEU A 26 -26.88 2.04 -16.90
N ARG A 27 -27.53 3.21 -16.79
CA ARG A 27 -28.60 3.41 -15.80
C ARG A 27 -29.93 2.80 -16.24
N THR A 28 -30.13 2.68 -17.55
CA THR A 28 -31.39 2.21 -18.14
C THR A 28 -31.33 0.76 -18.61
N GLN A 29 -30.14 0.25 -18.92
CA GLN A 29 -29.91 -1.11 -19.42
C GLN A 29 -29.09 -1.91 -18.40
N ASP A 30 -29.38 -3.21 -18.29
CA ASP A 30 -28.55 -4.12 -17.51
C ASP A 30 -27.15 -4.21 -18.14
N ALA A 31 -26.11 -3.90 -17.37
CA ALA A 31 -24.73 -3.93 -17.83
C ALA A 31 -24.30 -5.29 -18.40
N ARG A 32 -24.95 -6.39 -17.98
CA ARG A 32 -24.71 -7.74 -18.50
C ARG A 32 -25.14 -7.91 -19.96
N GLN A 33 -26.10 -7.10 -20.43
CA GLN A 33 -26.57 -7.13 -21.81
C GLN A 33 -25.59 -6.43 -22.78
N LEU A 34 -24.75 -5.52 -22.27
CA LEU A 34 -23.70 -4.87 -23.08
C LEU A 34 -22.56 -5.84 -23.44
N SER A 35 -22.34 -6.86 -22.60
CA SER A 35 -21.36 -7.93 -22.85
C SER A 35 -21.74 -8.81 -24.04
N ALA A 36 -23.03 -8.96 -24.32
CA ALA A 36 -23.56 -9.88 -25.32
C ALA A 36 -23.63 -9.27 -26.75
N GLY A 37 -23.50 -7.94 -26.89
CA GLY A 37 -23.86 -7.22 -28.12
C GLY A 37 -22.74 -6.50 -28.89
N GLY A 38 -21.50 -6.51 -28.41
CA GLY A 38 -20.36 -5.94 -29.14
C GLY A 38 -19.44 -5.06 -28.27
N LEU A 39 -18.15 -5.10 -28.58
CA LEU A 39 -17.11 -4.34 -27.89
C LEU A 39 -17.41 -2.83 -27.90
N VAL A 40 -17.87 -2.29 -26.77
CA VAL A 40 -18.01 -0.84 -26.60
C VAL A 40 -16.63 -0.19 -26.80
N PRO A 41 -16.49 0.83 -27.66
CA PRO A 41 -15.20 1.46 -27.93
C PRO A 41 -14.53 1.99 -26.65
N GLY A 42 -13.37 1.42 -26.30
CA GLY A 42 -12.62 1.76 -25.08
C GLY A 42 -12.86 0.80 -23.90
N MET A 43 -13.64 -0.26 -24.08
CA MET A 43 -13.75 -1.37 -23.13
C MET A 43 -12.42 -2.10 -22.98
N VAL A 44 -12.12 -2.54 -21.76
CA VAL A 44 -10.97 -3.38 -21.46
C VAL A 44 -11.40 -4.54 -20.57
N MET A 45 -11.12 -5.78 -20.96
CA MET A 45 -11.48 -6.96 -20.17
C MET A 45 -10.70 -7.02 -18.86
N ALA A 46 -11.39 -7.42 -17.79
CA ALA A 46 -10.78 -7.66 -16.49
C ALA A 46 -10.14 -9.05 -16.42
N ASP A 47 -9.03 -9.16 -15.70
CA ASP A 47 -8.43 -10.45 -15.36
C ASP A 47 -9.03 -10.93 -14.03
N LYS A 48 -10.06 -11.76 -14.13
CA LYS A 48 -10.75 -12.31 -12.95
C LYS A 48 -9.83 -13.11 -12.03
N SER A 49 -8.82 -13.79 -12.57
CA SER A 49 -7.91 -14.59 -11.75
C SER A 49 -7.08 -13.71 -10.81
N ARG A 50 -6.62 -12.55 -11.30
CA ARG A 50 -5.89 -11.57 -10.50
C ARG A 50 -6.79 -10.90 -9.47
N LEU A 51 -8.01 -10.55 -9.86
CA LEU A 51 -8.97 -9.94 -8.95
C LEU A 51 -9.41 -10.91 -7.86
N ALA A 52 -9.57 -12.21 -8.18
CA ALA A 52 -9.92 -13.24 -7.21
C ALA A 52 -8.84 -13.43 -6.12
N HIS A 53 -7.59 -13.05 -6.37
CA HIS A 53 -6.55 -13.20 -5.36
C HIS A 53 -6.53 -12.04 -4.34
N TYR A 54 -6.84 -10.81 -4.77
CA TYR A 54 -6.67 -9.60 -3.95
C TYR A 54 -7.98 -8.87 -3.60
N ASN A 55 -9.09 -9.16 -4.28
CA ASN A 55 -10.35 -8.41 -4.20
C ASN A 55 -11.58 -9.31 -3.91
N THR A 56 -11.41 -10.40 -3.16
CA THR A 56 -12.47 -11.41 -2.93
C THR A 56 -13.33 -11.21 -1.70
N THR A 57 -12.99 -10.27 -0.82
CA THR A 57 -13.60 -10.20 0.51
C THR A 57 -15.12 -9.94 0.49
N PHE A 58 -15.68 -9.38 -0.59
CA PHE A 58 -17.08 -8.95 -0.63
C PHE A 58 -17.86 -9.30 -1.92
N GLY A 59 -17.42 -10.26 -2.73
CA GLY A 59 -18.24 -10.79 -3.83
C GLY A 59 -17.71 -10.55 -5.26
N GLU A 60 -18.64 -10.25 -6.19
CA GLU A 60 -18.43 -10.24 -7.65
C GLU A 60 -17.36 -9.25 -8.11
N VAL A 61 -16.42 -9.76 -8.91
CA VAL A 61 -15.40 -8.96 -9.60
C VAL A 61 -15.91 -8.54 -10.98
N PRO A 62 -15.57 -7.33 -11.45
CA PRO A 62 -16.03 -6.84 -12.75
C PRO A 62 -15.55 -7.74 -13.90
N ASP A 63 -16.39 -7.91 -14.93
CA ASP A 63 -16.02 -8.60 -16.17
C ASP A 63 -15.11 -7.74 -17.06
N PHE A 64 -15.33 -6.43 -17.04
CA PHE A 64 -14.66 -5.45 -17.88
C PHE A 64 -14.65 -4.06 -17.23
N TYR A 65 -13.81 -3.18 -17.77
CA TYR A 65 -13.71 -1.77 -17.40
C TYR A 65 -14.17 -0.88 -18.55
N LEU A 66 -14.76 0.26 -18.22
CA LEU A 66 -15.23 1.27 -19.17
C LEU A 66 -14.73 2.64 -18.74
N ASP A 67 -14.48 3.55 -19.69
CA ASP A 67 -14.12 4.93 -19.36
C ASP A 67 -15.19 5.60 -18.48
N GLN A 68 -14.80 6.13 -17.31
CA GLN A 68 -15.71 6.78 -16.37
C GLN A 68 -15.37 8.27 -16.24
N ALA A 69 -16.34 9.14 -16.51
CA ALA A 69 -16.21 10.56 -16.24
C ALA A 69 -16.35 10.84 -14.74
N TYR A 70 -15.49 11.69 -14.19
CA TYR A 70 -15.55 12.15 -12.80
C TYR A 70 -15.17 13.63 -12.69
N THR A 71 -15.66 14.27 -11.64
CA THR A 71 -15.30 15.64 -11.29
C THR A 71 -14.28 15.60 -10.16
N CYS A 72 -13.15 16.28 -10.34
CA CYS A 72 -12.15 16.38 -9.29
C CYS A 72 -12.72 17.14 -8.09
N ARG A 73 -12.73 16.52 -6.91
CA ARG A 73 -13.28 17.14 -5.69
C ARG A 73 -12.53 18.39 -5.24
N ASP A 74 -11.24 18.50 -5.55
CA ASP A 74 -10.42 19.62 -5.07
C ASP A 74 -10.50 20.85 -6.01
N CYS A 75 -10.39 20.67 -7.34
CA CYS A 75 -10.37 21.78 -8.31
C CYS A 75 -11.59 21.88 -9.24
N GLY A 76 -12.55 20.95 -9.14
CA GLY A 76 -13.74 20.93 -10.00
C GLY A 76 -13.51 20.49 -11.45
N ALA A 77 -12.27 20.19 -11.86
CA ALA A 77 -11.98 19.79 -13.23
C ALA A 77 -12.68 18.46 -13.60
N GLN A 78 -13.33 18.43 -14.76
CA GLN A 78 -13.87 17.20 -15.34
C GLN A 78 -12.75 16.37 -15.95
N GLU A 79 -12.68 15.11 -15.56
CA GLU A 79 -11.65 14.15 -15.98
C GLU A 79 -12.28 12.81 -16.34
N VAL A 80 -11.51 11.98 -17.03
CA VAL A 80 -11.91 10.61 -17.38
C VAL A 80 -10.95 9.64 -16.72
N TRP A 81 -11.50 8.73 -15.92
CA TRP A 81 -10.79 7.56 -15.43
C TRP A 81 -10.91 6.46 -16.48
N THR A 82 -9.84 6.25 -17.23
CA THR A 82 -9.92 5.36 -18.40
C THR A 82 -10.00 3.90 -17.98
N ALA A 83 -10.59 3.06 -18.83
CA ALA A 83 -10.64 1.61 -18.60
C ALA A 83 -9.23 1.00 -18.37
N LYS A 84 -8.21 1.51 -19.08
CA LYS A 84 -6.81 1.11 -18.87
C LYS A 84 -6.27 1.51 -17.50
N GLN A 85 -6.61 2.71 -17.02
CA GLN A 85 -6.21 3.17 -15.68
C GLN A 85 -6.90 2.36 -14.58
N GLN A 86 -8.17 1.99 -14.78
CA GLN A 86 -8.89 1.09 -13.88
C GLN A 86 -8.22 -0.27 -13.82
N LYS A 87 -7.97 -0.90 -14.97
CA LYS A 87 -7.28 -2.20 -15.04
C LYS A 87 -5.95 -2.19 -14.29
N TRP A 88 -5.09 -1.20 -14.55
CA TRP A 88 -3.82 -1.08 -13.83
C TRP A 88 -4.03 -0.91 -12.32
N TRP A 89 -4.98 -0.07 -11.91
CA TRP A 89 -5.23 0.19 -10.50
C TRP A 89 -5.68 -1.05 -9.75
N HIS A 90 -6.63 -1.81 -10.29
CA HIS A 90 -7.20 -2.97 -9.61
C HIS A 90 -6.30 -4.21 -9.69
N GLU A 91 -5.63 -4.44 -10.83
CA GLU A 91 -4.92 -5.70 -11.07
C GLU A 91 -3.41 -5.63 -10.82
N VAL A 92 -2.83 -4.43 -10.89
CA VAL A 92 -1.38 -4.21 -10.69
C VAL A 92 -1.13 -3.48 -9.38
N ALA A 93 -1.79 -2.35 -9.15
CA ALA A 93 -1.67 -1.62 -7.89
C ALA A 93 -2.49 -2.22 -6.74
N GLN A 94 -3.25 -3.30 -7.01
CA GLN A 94 -4.09 -4.04 -6.04
C GLN A 94 -5.09 -3.14 -5.29
N GLY A 95 -5.52 -2.05 -5.94
CA GLY A 95 -6.56 -1.18 -5.42
C GLY A 95 -7.91 -1.88 -5.38
N SER A 96 -8.72 -1.56 -4.37
CA SER A 96 -10.06 -2.12 -4.21
C SER A 96 -10.92 -1.93 -5.47
N VAL A 97 -11.62 -2.97 -5.93
CA VAL A 97 -12.61 -2.90 -7.04
C VAL A 97 -13.76 -1.91 -6.79
N TYR A 98 -14.00 -1.55 -5.53
CA TYR A 98 -15.01 -0.57 -5.13
C TYR A 98 -14.51 0.88 -5.14
N SER A 99 -13.23 1.09 -5.36
CA SER A 99 -12.65 2.43 -5.39
C SER A 99 -12.90 3.12 -6.73
N HIS A 100 -13.00 4.46 -6.70
CA HIS A 100 -13.16 5.27 -7.90
C HIS A 100 -12.24 6.50 -7.90
N ALA A 101 -11.88 7.00 -9.08
CA ALA A 101 -11.11 8.22 -9.21
C ALA A 101 -11.92 9.44 -8.76
N VAL A 102 -11.42 10.16 -7.74
CA VAL A 102 -12.07 11.36 -7.17
C VAL A 102 -11.26 12.65 -7.34
N ARG A 103 -10.02 12.54 -7.83
CA ARG A 103 -9.08 13.66 -7.97
C ARG A 103 -8.29 13.54 -9.25
N CYS A 104 -8.06 14.66 -9.92
CA CYS A 104 -7.20 14.72 -11.10
C CYS A 104 -5.73 14.48 -10.74
N HIS A 105 -4.91 14.18 -11.75
CA HIS A 105 -3.48 13.92 -11.56
C HIS A 105 -2.75 15.10 -10.90
N ALA A 106 -3.04 16.34 -11.34
CA ALA A 106 -2.42 17.54 -10.78
C ALA A 106 -2.74 17.70 -9.28
N CYS A 107 -4.00 17.55 -8.87
CA CYS A 107 -4.37 17.60 -7.45
C CYS A 107 -3.76 16.46 -6.64
N ARG A 108 -3.63 15.24 -7.20
CA ARG A 108 -2.91 14.15 -6.52
C ARG A 108 -1.43 14.48 -6.31
N GLN A 109 -0.77 15.07 -7.30
CA GLN A 109 0.63 15.50 -7.18
C GLN A 109 0.80 16.63 -6.15
N ALA A 110 -0.05 17.66 -6.21
CA ALA A 110 -0.02 18.75 -5.24
C ALA A 110 -0.19 18.25 -3.80
N ARG A 111 -1.12 17.31 -3.56
CA ARG A 111 -1.32 16.70 -2.24
C ARG A 111 -0.12 15.87 -1.77
N ARG A 112 0.53 15.15 -2.68
CA ARG A 112 1.77 14.42 -2.35
C ARG A 112 2.87 15.42 -1.95
N ALA A 113 3.09 16.46 -2.74
CA ALA A 113 4.06 17.51 -2.43
C ALA A 113 3.78 18.20 -1.09
N LEU A 114 2.51 18.48 -0.76
CA LEU A 114 2.13 19.05 0.54
C LEU A 114 2.43 18.10 1.70
N ARG A 115 2.10 16.80 1.55
CA ARG A 115 2.42 15.78 2.55
C ARG A 115 3.93 15.66 2.75
N ASP A 116 4.69 15.59 1.66
CA ASP A 116 6.15 15.45 1.70
C ASP A 116 6.79 16.70 2.32
N ALA A 117 6.28 17.90 2.01
CA ALA A 117 6.72 19.13 2.65
C ALA A 117 6.43 19.14 4.16
N ALA A 118 5.25 18.69 4.58
CA ALA A 118 4.91 18.59 6.00
C ALA A 118 5.82 17.61 6.75
N LEU A 119 6.21 16.50 6.11
CA LEU A 119 7.10 15.50 6.69
C LEU A 119 8.58 15.94 6.77
N ARG A 120 8.99 17.00 6.05
CA ARG A 120 10.35 17.54 6.14
C ARG A 120 10.61 18.38 7.39
N ASN A 121 9.56 18.80 8.08
CA ASN A 121 9.71 19.56 9.32
C ASN A 121 10.28 18.65 10.41
N GLU A 122 11.22 19.15 11.20
CA GLU A 122 11.79 18.43 12.33
C GLU A 122 10.67 17.97 13.29
N GLY A 123 10.69 16.70 13.68
CA GLY A 123 9.67 16.10 14.54
C GLY A 123 8.32 15.82 13.86
N ALA A 124 8.15 16.08 12.56
CA ALA A 124 6.91 15.69 11.86
C ALA A 124 6.77 14.17 11.69
N ASN A 125 7.89 13.43 11.76
CA ASN A 125 7.93 11.98 11.61
C ASN A 125 8.69 11.30 12.77
N LEU A 126 8.50 11.75 14.01
CA LEU A 126 9.23 11.23 15.18
C LEU A 126 9.28 9.71 15.23
N LEU A 127 8.14 9.03 15.03
CA LEU A 127 8.12 7.56 15.03
C LEU A 127 9.00 6.95 13.93
N GLY A 128 8.94 7.51 12.71
CA GLY A 128 9.78 7.03 11.61
C GLY A 128 11.26 7.30 11.86
N ASP A 129 11.60 8.44 12.44
CA ASP A 129 12.97 8.83 12.78
C ASP A 129 13.54 7.92 13.89
N GLU A 130 12.74 7.61 14.91
CA GLU A 130 13.07 6.63 15.95
C GLU A 130 13.28 5.23 15.39
N VAL A 131 12.38 4.76 14.51
CA VAL A 131 12.53 3.46 13.84
C VAL A 131 13.82 3.41 13.01
N ALA A 132 14.12 4.47 12.26
CA ALA A 132 15.33 4.55 11.44
C ALA A 132 16.59 4.50 12.31
N ARG A 133 16.59 5.21 13.44
CA ARG A 133 17.71 5.19 14.39
C ARG A 133 17.92 3.80 14.99
N LEU A 134 16.86 3.14 15.46
CA LEU A 134 16.95 1.78 15.99
C LEU A 134 17.49 0.80 14.95
N ARG A 135 17.00 0.86 13.71
CA ARG A 135 17.52 0.00 12.62
C ARG A 135 18.98 0.26 12.32
N ALA A 136 19.45 1.50 12.43
CA ALA A 136 20.87 1.81 12.26
C ALA A 136 21.74 1.15 13.35
N LEU A 137 21.22 0.92 14.56
CA LEU A 137 21.94 0.19 15.63
C LEU A 137 22.19 -1.28 15.27
N ALA A 138 21.31 -1.91 14.49
CA ALA A 138 21.49 -3.30 14.04
C ALA A 138 22.76 -3.50 13.22
N MET A 139 23.20 -2.45 12.51
CA MET A 139 24.44 -2.46 11.71
C MET A 139 25.69 -2.14 12.52
N GLN A 140 25.54 -1.67 13.76
CA GLN A 140 26.64 -1.30 14.64
C GLN A 140 27.03 -2.46 15.55
N LYS A 141 28.26 -2.42 16.06
CA LYS A 141 28.71 -3.36 17.09
C LYS A 141 27.87 -3.17 18.35
N LEU A 142 27.56 -4.27 19.02
CA LEU A 142 26.90 -4.25 20.32
C LEU A 142 27.73 -3.42 21.32
N THR A 143 27.10 -2.39 21.89
CA THR A 143 27.65 -1.55 22.97
C THR A 143 26.62 -1.35 24.07
N ALA A 144 27.07 -0.96 25.27
CA ALA A 144 26.16 -0.66 26.38
C ALA A 144 25.13 0.43 26.04
N ASN A 145 25.53 1.45 25.27
CA ASN A 145 24.62 2.49 24.80
C ASN A 145 23.58 1.95 23.81
N ALA A 146 24.00 1.12 22.84
CA ALA A 146 23.07 0.52 21.90
C ALA A 146 22.03 -0.37 22.61
N LEU A 147 22.47 -1.15 23.61
CA LEU A 147 21.59 -1.94 24.47
C LEU A 147 20.59 -1.06 25.22
N ALA A 148 21.05 0.02 25.86
CA ALA A 148 20.16 0.93 26.59
C ALA A 148 19.08 1.55 25.67
N GLN A 149 19.42 1.87 24.42
CA GLN A 149 18.45 2.38 23.45
C GLN A 149 17.43 1.32 23.03
N VAL A 150 17.85 0.06 22.85
CA VAL A 150 16.95 -1.07 22.57
C VAL A 150 16.01 -1.32 23.76
N GLU A 151 16.51 -1.27 25.00
CA GLU A 151 15.66 -1.39 26.20
C GLU A 151 14.64 -0.27 26.31
N ALA A 152 15.06 0.98 26.09
CA ALA A 152 14.15 2.12 26.08
C ALA A 152 13.05 1.93 25.01
N ALA A 153 13.41 1.41 23.84
CA ALA A 153 12.46 1.11 22.77
C ALA A 153 11.49 -0.03 23.14
N LEU A 154 11.94 -1.07 23.84
CA LEU A 154 11.10 -2.17 24.36
C LEU A 154 10.04 -1.68 25.37
N GLN A 155 10.31 -0.59 26.08
CA GLN A 155 9.36 0.05 27.00
C GLN A 155 8.50 1.14 26.33
N SER A 156 8.65 1.36 25.03
CA SER A 156 7.92 2.40 24.33
C SER A 156 6.42 2.12 24.24
N LYS A 157 5.62 3.19 24.39
CA LYS A 157 4.19 3.14 24.08
C LYS A 157 3.92 2.73 22.62
N TRP A 158 4.85 3.02 21.71
CA TRP A 158 4.71 2.67 20.29
C TRP A 158 5.08 1.21 20.05
N ARG A 159 4.08 0.36 19.77
CA ARG A 159 4.28 -1.08 19.47
C ARG A 159 5.31 -1.33 18.37
N SER A 160 5.33 -0.50 17.33
CA SER A 160 6.29 -0.61 16.22
C SER A 160 7.75 -0.47 16.66
N LEU A 161 8.07 0.42 17.62
CA LEU A 161 9.43 0.53 18.15
C LEU A 161 9.84 -0.73 18.91
N ARG A 162 8.93 -1.28 19.71
CA ARG A 162 9.19 -2.52 20.45
C ARG A 162 9.47 -3.70 19.52
N VAL A 163 8.70 -3.82 18.42
CA VAL A 163 8.96 -4.83 17.38
C VAL A 163 10.34 -4.63 16.75
N VAL A 164 10.68 -3.40 16.34
CA VAL A 164 12.00 -3.12 15.73
C VAL A 164 13.13 -3.40 16.72
N ALA A 165 12.96 -3.10 18.00
CA ALA A 165 13.93 -3.44 19.05
C ALA A 165 14.20 -4.96 19.10
N ILE A 166 13.16 -5.79 19.03
CA ILE A 166 13.28 -7.26 18.94
C ILE A 166 14.06 -7.66 17.68
N GLU A 167 13.80 -7.04 16.53
CA GLU A 167 14.54 -7.33 15.30
C GLU A 167 16.03 -6.98 15.41
N VAL A 168 16.35 -5.84 16.02
CA VAL A 168 17.73 -5.36 16.23
C VAL A 168 18.52 -6.36 17.10
N MET A 169 17.91 -6.87 18.18
CA MET A 169 18.53 -7.90 19.03
C MET A 169 18.93 -9.16 18.22
N GLY A 170 18.07 -9.57 17.28
CA GLY A 170 18.35 -10.71 16.39
C GLY A 170 19.56 -10.50 15.49
N GLN A 171 19.80 -9.27 15.03
CA GLN A 171 20.94 -8.96 14.17
C GLN A 171 22.28 -9.07 14.92
N TRP A 172 22.30 -8.69 16.20
CA TRP A 172 23.52 -8.80 17.02
C TRP A 172 23.87 -10.25 17.36
N GLY A 173 22.85 -11.11 17.59
CA GLY A 173 23.03 -12.55 17.70
C GLY A 173 23.95 -13.03 18.83
N GLY A 174 24.11 -12.24 19.90
CA GLY A 174 24.81 -12.67 21.12
C GLY A 174 23.95 -13.66 21.92
N ALA A 175 24.59 -14.52 22.72
CA ALA A 175 23.91 -15.60 23.48
C ALA A 175 22.73 -15.06 24.33
N GLU A 176 22.96 -13.98 25.08
CA GLU A 176 21.93 -13.31 25.88
C GLU A 176 20.74 -12.81 25.03
N GLN A 177 21.03 -12.30 23.82
CA GLN A 177 20.00 -11.78 22.94
C GLN A 177 19.18 -12.90 22.31
N ILE A 178 19.83 -14.02 21.98
CA ILE A 178 19.16 -15.23 21.50
C ILE A 178 18.25 -15.80 22.59
N GLU A 179 18.73 -15.90 23.83
CA GLU A 179 17.93 -16.38 24.97
C GLU A 179 16.70 -15.50 25.18
N ARG A 180 16.86 -14.18 25.11
CA ARG A 180 15.74 -13.24 25.24
C ARG A 180 14.74 -13.35 24.09
N LEU A 181 15.21 -13.56 22.87
CA LEU A 181 14.32 -13.83 21.72
C LEU A 181 13.55 -15.14 21.90
N GLN A 182 14.18 -16.18 22.43
CA GLN A 182 13.50 -17.44 22.75
C GLN A 182 12.42 -17.24 23.82
N ALA A 183 12.68 -16.42 24.84
CA ALA A 183 11.67 -16.06 25.85
C ALA A 183 10.46 -15.34 25.24
N PHE A 184 10.68 -14.39 24.32
CA PHE A 184 9.58 -13.75 23.58
C PHE A 184 8.80 -14.77 22.73
N ALA A 185 9.49 -15.64 22.00
CA ALA A 185 8.86 -16.66 21.16
C ALA A 185 8.05 -17.68 21.99
N ALA A 186 8.52 -18.05 23.18
CA ALA A 186 7.85 -18.97 24.08
C ALA A 186 6.53 -18.39 24.65
N ASN A 187 6.43 -17.07 24.81
CA ASN A 187 5.24 -16.41 25.35
C ASN A 187 4.14 -16.17 24.29
N ARG A 188 4.14 -16.95 23.19
CA ARG A 188 3.19 -16.76 22.10
C ARG A 188 1.77 -17.13 22.52
N THR A 189 0.85 -16.17 22.40
CA THR A 189 -0.59 -16.40 22.65
C THR A 189 -1.37 -16.68 21.35
N SER A 190 -2.49 -17.40 21.45
CA SER A 190 -3.41 -17.64 20.32
C SER A 190 -4.25 -16.41 19.93
N SER A 191 -4.46 -15.47 20.87
CA SER A 191 -5.27 -14.27 20.64
C SER A 191 -4.63 -13.33 19.62
N TYR A 192 -5.41 -12.82 18.67
CA TYR A 192 -4.95 -11.83 17.69
C TYR A 192 -4.94 -10.42 18.31
N GLY A 193 -3.96 -9.60 17.94
CA GLY A 193 -3.85 -8.20 18.38
C GLY A 193 -3.25 -8.00 19.78
N THR A 194 -2.81 -9.07 20.45
CA THR A 194 -2.04 -8.99 21.70
C THR A 194 -0.56 -8.67 21.42
N TRP A 195 0.08 -8.00 22.37
CA TRP A 195 1.50 -7.67 22.26
C TRP A 195 2.36 -8.94 22.28
N GLU A 196 1.99 -9.90 23.14
CA GLU A 196 2.67 -11.17 23.34
C GLU A 196 2.77 -11.94 22.03
N ARG A 197 1.70 -11.96 21.23
CA ARG A 197 1.71 -12.59 19.91
C ARG A 197 2.59 -11.84 18.91
N GLU A 198 2.49 -10.51 18.85
CA GLU A 198 3.31 -9.70 17.94
C GLU A 198 4.81 -9.83 18.26
N ALA A 199 5.17 -9.78 19.54
CA ALA A 199 6.54 -9.95 20.01
C ALA A 199 7.08 -11.35 19.70
N ALA A 200 6.29 -12.40 19.94
CA ALA A 200 6.66 -13.77 19.63
C ALA A 200 6.85 -13.99 18.12
N ASP A 201 5.94 -13.48 17.29
CA ASP A 201 6.03 -13.58 15.83
C ASP A 201 7.27 -12.82 15.30
N ALA A 202 7.59 -11.65 15.87
CA ALA A 202 8.80 -10.89 15.53
C ALA A 202 10.08 -11.61 15.95
N ALA A 203 10.12 -12.15 17.17
CA ALA A 203 11.27 -12.88 17.70
C ALA A 203 11.53 -14.18 16.91
N THR A 204 10.47 -14.91 16.55
CA THR A 204 10.55 -16.12 15.73
C THR A 204 11.16 -15.82 14.35
N LYS A 205 10.73 -14.72 13.71
CA LYS A 205 11.32 -14.26 12.43
C LYS A 205 12.78 -13.85 12.57
N ALA A 206 13.14 -13.19 13.68
CA ALA A 206 14.52 -12.78 13.94
C ALA A 206 15.45 -13.99 14.13
N LEU A 207 15.01 -15.00 14.89
CA LEU A 207 15.73 -16.26 15.08
C LEU A 207 15.89 -17.03 13.76
N ALA A 208 14.84 -17.11 12.94
CA ALA A 208 14.89 -17.78 11.64
C ALA A 208 15.90 -17.13 10.68
N ARG A 209 15.85 -15.79 10.52
CA ARG A 209 16.82 -15.03 9.71
C ARG A 209 18.26 -15.30 10.14
N ARG A 210 18.49 -15.39 11.45
CA ARG A 210 19.83 -15.64 11.99
C ARG A 210 20.33 -17.06 11.72
N ALA A 211 19.45 -18.06 11.81
CA ALA A 211 19.78 -19.43 11.47
C ALA A 211 20.20 -19.56 9.99
N GLU A 212 19.52 -18.85 9.10
CA GLU A 212 19.86 -18.77 7.67
C GLU A 212 21.23 -18.12 7.43
N GLU A 213 21.53 -17.00 8.10
CA GLU A 213 22.84 -16.32 8.01
C GLU A 213 24.00 -17.16 8.56
N GLY A 214 23.74 -17.97 9.60
CA GLY A 214 24.72 -18.90 10.17
C GLY A 214 24.98 -20.09 9.25
N SER A 215 23.95 -20.59 8.56
CA SER A 215 24.06 -21.71 7.62
C SER A 215 24.85 -21.37 6.35
N TRP A 216 24.91 -20.09 5.94
CA TRP A 216 25.68 -19.65 4.77
C TRP A 216 27.18 -19.47 5.06
N LYS A 217 27.58 -19.43 6.33
CA LYS A 217 28.98 -19.20 6.76
C LYS A 217 29.75 -20.49 7.05
N CYS A 218 29.15 -21.66 6.84
CA CYS A 218 29.76 -22.98 6.96
C CYS A 218 30.03 -23.59 5.58
#